data_AF-A0A417HBI6-F1
#
_entry.id   AF-A0A417HBI6-F1
#
_cell.length_a   1.000
_cell.length_b   1.000
_cell.length_c   1.000
_cell.angle_alpha   90.00
_cell.angle_beta   90.00
_cell.angle_gamma   90.00
#
_symmetry.space_group_name_H-M   'P 1'
#
loop_
_entity.id
_entity.type
_entity.pdbx_description
1 polymer ?
#
loop_
_entity_poly.entity_id
_entity_poly.type
_entity_poly.pdbx_seq_one_letter_code
_entity_poly.pdbx_strand_id
1 'polypeptide(L)'
;MFFVVAIILALIVVKIITEQQYKTLESKAFEEVGISSWEVIPYFDDHIIVKSRQALEKYDKIKFFKENKAKLTEAETILERKNAMAMKLRKLLGSDEYSSQPQYSRLKKQIEIALKGAGAYRIRVSYITSAGNKLGEREISVNQYDINKFKNDPSLLMGKTEYNKLLKEQQKAALEKKQREYYKTVNDVIEYANNNKDSLVMKGAQGQLDDLVGKLFDRTVNSIKKIKTADSEEWDVIDNAVTPLRNEIEQLVNTNQQILAYYDSPDFAKIKETCEVLMSTQREFNEYINEKVQSISQLFGTRVVRTETTHEDEYNYIRPYKKTITPFTAEVSATVFASAENNPLEYIVKYFYPHKSSYPEQIQKLYQLVEELETLRDAKQIIENYKAEYQQYLGDVPAFIMENDEAGFYSRLGFANIDESTLTVEYKFAYTSGGGMAQRSFTVPMPEETIAELIKVLESKLTASAFAKEQRTLMTKKLREHIKERDNYTCCNCGNSTHAEPNLLLEIDHIIPVSKGGRTEESNLQTLCWKCNRAKSNKIVS
;
A
#
# COMPACT_ATOMS: atom_id res chain seq x y z
N MET A 1 -86.24 -23.91 67.19
CA MET A 1 -84.80 -23.62 67.40
C MET A 1 -83.92 -24.73 66.82
N PHE A 2 -84.13 -26.01 67.18
CA PHE A 2 -83.38 -27.16 66.62
C PHE A 2 -83.36 -27.27 65.10
N PHE A 3 -84.49 -27.04 64.42
CA PHE A 3 -84.57 -27.14 62.96
C PHE A 3 -83.71 -26.10 62.23
N VAL A 4 -83.63 -24.88 62.78
CA VAL A 4 -82.80 -23.79 62.24
C VAL A 4 -81.33 -24.10 62.46
N VAL A 5 -80.95 -24.63 63.63
CA VAL A 5 -79.57 -25.06 63.93
C VAL A 5 -79.14 -26.22 63.01
N ALA A 6 -80.02 -27.20 62.75
CA ALA A 6 -79.74 -28.31 61.84
C ALA A 6 -79.55 -27.85 60.39
N ILE A 7 -80.36 -26.89 59.91
CA ILE A 7 -80.20 -26.28 58.58
C ILE A 7 -78.86 -25.52 58.50
N ILE A 8 -78.51 -24.75 59.52
CA ILE A 8 -77.23 -24.01 59.57
C ILE A 8 -76.05 -24.99 59.55
N LEU A 9 -76.11 -26.07 60.34
CA LEU A 9 -75.08 -27.12 60.34
C LEU A 9 -74.98 -27.82 58.99
N ALA A 10 -76.11 -28.14 58.33
CA ALA A 10 -76.12 -28.73 57.00
C ALA A 10 -75.50 -27.79 55.95
N LEU A 11 -75.80 -26.49 56.01
CA LEU A 11 -75.19 -25.47 55.13
C LEU A 11 -73.69 -25.33 55.37
N ILE A 12 -73.23 -25.42 56.63
CA ILE A 12 -71.81 -25.42 56.98
C ILE A 12 -71.12 -26.67 56.42
N VAL A 13 -71.70 -27.85 56.60
CA VAL A 13 -71.16 -29.12 56.07
C VAL A 13 -71.10 -29.11 54.55
N VAL A 14 -72.17 -28.66 53.87
CA VAL A 14 -72.18 -28.49 52.41
C VAL A 14 -71.08 -27.53 51.98
N LYS A 15 -70.90 -26.40 52.66
CA LYS A 15 -69.82 -25.45 52.38
C LYS A 15 -68.43 -26.06 52.56
N ILE A 16 -68.22 -26.86 53.60
CA ILE A 16 -66.94 -27.56 53.83
C ILE A 16 -66.68 -28.57 52.70
N ILE A 17 -67.68 -29.36 52.32
CA ILE A 17 -67.58 -30.34 51.24
C ILE A 17 -67.29 -29.65 49.90
N THR A 18 -67.99 -28.57 49.56
CA THR A 18 -67.77 -27.85 48.30
C THR A 18 -66.41 -27.17 48.25
N GLU A 19 -65.91 -26.63 49.36
CA GLU A 19 -64.53 -26.10 49.44
C GLU A 19 -63.48 -27.21 49.30
N GLN A 20 -63.70 -28.38 49.91
CA GLN A 20 -62.76 -29.51 49.78
C GLN A 20 -62.75 -30.09 48.36
N GLN A 21 -63.91 -30.20 47.71
CA GLN A 21 -64.03 -30.58 46.30
C GLN A 21 -63.29 -29.59 45.40
N TYR A 22 -63.48 -28.28 45.62
CA TYR A 22 -62.79 -27.25 44.86
C TYR A 22 -61.27 -27.32 45.04
N LYS A 23 -60.76 -27.43 46.28
CA LYS A 23 -59.32 -27.54 46.54
C LYS A 23 -58.68 -28.77 45.88
N THR A 24 -59.40 -29.88 45.84
CA THR A 24 -58.92 -31.12 45.18
C THR A 24 -58.83 -30.91 43.67
N LEU A 25 -59.87 -30.32 43.07
CA LEU A 25 -59.91 -30.00 41.65
C LEU A 25 -58.85 -28.96 41.24
N GLU A 26 -58.65 -27.94 42.07
CA GLU A 26 -57.64 -26.90 41.90
C GLU A 26 -56.23 -27.46 41.99
N SER A 27 -55.96 -28.34 42.97
CA SER A 27 -54.64 -29.00 43.11
C SER A 27 -54.31 -29.87 41.89
N LYS A 28 -55.30 -30.58 41.33
CA LYS A 28 -55.12 -31.36 40.10
C LYS A 28 -54.81 -30.47 38.90
N ALA A 29 -55.52 -29.34 38.76
CA ALA A 29 -55.26 -28.35 37.72
C ALA A 29 -53.85 -27.72 37.86
N PHE A 30 -53.41 -27.47 39.10
CA PHE A 30 -52.06 -26.98 39.40
C PHE A 30 -50.96 -27.94 39.00
N GLU A 31 -51.14 -29.24 39.29
CA GLU A 31 -50.20 -30.29 38.89
C GLU A 31 -50.10 -30.39 37.36
N GLU A 32 -51.23 -30.36 36.65
CA GLU A 32 -51.26 -30.47 35.19
C GLU A 32 -50.65 -29.24 34.46
N VAL A 33 -50.86 -28.04 35.00
CA VAL A 33 -50.25 -26.81 34.47
C VAL A 33 -48.79 -26.67 34.91
N GLY A 34 -48.42 -27.25 36.05
CA GLY A 34 -47.12 -27.15 36.68
C GLY A 34 -46.92 -25.82 37.44
N ILE A 35 -47.92 -25.39 38.20
CA ILE A 35 -47.87 -24.19 39.06
C ILE A 35 -48.17 -24.55 40.51
N SER A 36 -47.63 -23.80 41.46
CA SER A 36 -47.88 -24.00 42.90
C SER A 36 -49.08 -23.19 43.42
N SER A 37 -49.45 -22.12 42.72
CA SER A 37 -50.59 -21.26 43.03
C SER A 37 -50.94 -20.37 41.83
N TRP A 38 -52.12 -19.75 41.86
CA TRP A 38 -52.49 -18.73 40.87
C TRP A 38 -51.59 -17.48 40.91
N GLU A 39 -50.91 -17.21 42.03
CA GLU A 39 -50.04 -16.03 42.19
C GLU A 39 -48.78 -16.08 41.31
N VAL A 40 -48.40 -17.27 40.83
CA VAL A 40 -47.31 -17.47 39.87
C VAL A 40 -47.62 -16.82 38.51
N ILE A 41 -48.90 -16.53 38.23
CA ILE A 41 -49.37 -15.84 37.03
C ILE A 41 -49.92 -14.47 37.44
N PRO A 42 -49.04 -13.51 37.82
CA PRO A 42 -49.50 -12.21 38.26
C PRO A 42 -50.15 -11.46 37.09
N TYR A 43 -51.17 -10.67 37.42
CA TYR A 43 -51.83 -9.84 36.42
C TYR A 43 -50.93 -8.71 35.93
N PHE A 44 -50.16 -8.09 36.83
CA PHE A 44 -49.13 -7.08 36.51
C PHE A 44 -47.74 -7.63 36.79
N ASP A 45 -46.82 -7.41 35.86
CA ASP A 45 -45.42 -7.84 35.95
C ASP A 45 -44.51 -6.73 36.47
N ASP A 46 -44.91 -5.47 36.25
CA ASP A 46 -44.12 -4.31 36.62
C ASP A 46 -44.97 -3.15 37.14
N HIS A 47 -44.31 -2.25 37.89
CA HIS A 47 -44.94 -1.08 38.46
C HIS A 47 -44.05 0.16 38.35
N ILE A 48 -44.54 1.18 37.68
CA ILE A 48 -43.90 2.49 37.55
C ILE A 48 -44.74 3.56 38.25
N ILE A 49 -44.06 4.49 38.93
CA ILE A 49 -44.67 5.66 39.56
C ILE A 49 -44.29 6.91 38.78
N VAL A 50 -45.29 7.70 38.38
CA VAL A 50 -45.12 9.02 37.75
C VAL A 50 -45.65 10.11 38.67
N LYS A 51 -45.10 11.33 38.55
CA LYS A 51 -45.40 12.47 39.44
C LYS A 51 -46.40 13.48 38.87
N SER A 52 -46.96 13.25 37.68
CA SER A 52 -47.97 14.14 37.10
C SER A 52 -48.98 13.38 36.23
N ARG A 53 -50.18 13.97 36.08
CA ARG A 53 -51.24 13.47 35.19
C ARG A 53 -50.75 13.38 33.74
N GLN A 54 -50.07 14.42 33.27
CA GLN A 54 -49.53 14.46 31.92
C GLN A 54 -48.48 13.36 31.68
N ALA A 55 -47.65 13.05 32.68
CA ALA A 55 -46.69 11.97 32.59
C ALA A 55 -47.38 10.61 32.49
N LEU A 56 -48.47 10.38 33.24
CA LEU A 56 -49.28 9.15 33.17
C LEU A 56 -49.88 8.94 31.78
N GLU A 57 -50.42 10.00 31.18
CA GLU A 57 -51.06 9.95 29.85
C GLU A 57 -50.06 9.73 28.72
N LYS A 58 -48.83 10.24 28.85
CA LYS A 58 -47.77 10.09 27.85
C LYS A 58 -46.86 8.87 28.08
N TYR A 59 -46.99 8.16 29.21
CA TYR A 59 -46.17 6.97 29.47
C TYR A 59 -46.66 5.80 28.61
N ASP A 60 -45.78 5.27 27.78
CA ASP A 60 -46.04 4.15 26.89
C ASP A 60 -44.94 3.07 26.98
N LYS A 61 -45.11 2.00 26.21
CA LYS A 61 -44.16 0.88 26.16
C LYS A 61 -42.75 1.31 25.69
N ILE A 62 -42.65 2.29 24.79
CA ILE A 62 -41.36 2.79 24.28
C ILE A 62 -40.63 3.51 25.41
N LYS A 63 -41.32 4.42 26.09
CA LYS A 63 -40.77 5.17 27.22
C LYS A 63 -40.33 4.24 28.35
N PHE A 64 -41.14 3.23 28.68
CA PHE A 64 -40.80 2.22 29.67
C PHE A 64 -39.47 1.52 29.36
N PHE A 65 -39.30 0.96 28.15
CA PHE A 65 -38.08 0.24 27.79
C PHE A 65 -36.88 1.17 27.52
N LYS A 66 -37.10 2.44 27.16
CA LYS A 66 -36.03 3.46 27.10
C LYS A 66 -35.42 3.75 28.46
N GLU A 67 -36.27 3.89 29.48
CA GLU A 67 -35.85 4.16 30.86
C GLU A 67 -35.31 2.90 31.56
N ASN A 68 -35.73 1.71 31.11
CA ASN A 68 -35.42 0.43 31.74
C ASN A 68 -34.88 -0.60 30.73
N LYS A 69 -33.74 -0.30 30.08
CA LYS A 69 -33.20 -1.10 28.96
C LYS A 69 -33.05 -2.60 29.27
N ALA A 70 -32.61 -2.95 30.47
CA ALA A 70 -32.46 -4.35 30.90
C ALA A 70 -33.79 -5.13 30.96
N LYS A 71 -34.92 -4.44 31.12
CA LYS A 71 -36.24 -5.06 31.25
C LYS A 71 -36.82 -5.56 29.93
N LEU A 72 -36.23 -5.22 28.78
CA LEU A 72 -36.69 -5.77 27.50
C LEU A 72 -36.47 -7.30 27.44
N THR A 73 -35.28 -7.76 27.83
CA THR A 73 -34.94 -9.18 27.89
C THR A 73 -35.72 -9.90 29.00
N GLU A 74 -35.95 -9.23 30.13
CA GLU A 74 -36.79 -9.74 31.21
C GLU A 74 -38.25 -9.93 30.75
N ALA A 75 -38.82 -8.93 30.09
CA ALA A 75 -40.17 -8.98 29.55
C ALA A 75 -40.34 -10.07 28.49
N GLU A 76 -39.34 -10.27 27.61
CA GLU A 76 -39.32 -11.39 26.65
C GLU A 76 -39.40 -12.74 27.37
N THR A 77 -38.52 -12.96 28.35
CA THR A 77 -38.47 -14.20 29.14
C THR A 77 -39.78 -14.47 29.89
N ILE A 78 -40.36 -13.43 30.50
CA ILE A 78 -41.64 -13.54 31.23
C ILE A 78 -42.78 -13.85 30.26
N LEU A 79 -42.80 -13.21 29.10
CA LEU A 79 -43.84 -13.41 28.11
C LEU A 79 -43.81 -14.82 27.52
N GLU A 80 -42.63 -15.38 27.24
CA GLU A 80 -42.47 -16.78 26.83
C GLU A 80 -43.07 -17.75 27.87
N ARG A 81 -42.72 -17.55 29.15
CA ARG A 81 -43.28 -18.35 30.26
C ARG A 81 -44.79 -18.21 30.36
N LYS A 82 -45.31 -16.98 30.27
CA LYS A 82 -46.75 -16.69 30.31
C LYS A 82 -47.49 -17.32 29.14
N ASN A 83 -46.94 -17.25 27.93
CA ASN A 83 -47.50 -17.90 26.75
C ASN A 83 -47.56 -19.43 26.91
N ALA A 84 -46.51 -20.05 27.45
CA ALA A 84 -46.49 -21.47 27.76
C ALA A 84 -47.58 -21.85 28.78
N MET A 85 -47.74 -21.07 29.85
CA MET A 85 -48.80 -21.28 30.84
C MET A 85 -50.19 -21.08 30.25
N ALA A 86 -50.39 -20.06 29.42
CA ALA A 86 -51.66 -19.81 28.75
C ALA A 86 -52.08 -20.97 27.84
N MET A 87 -51.14 -21.61 27.15
CA MET A 87 -51.42 -22.82 26.35
C MET A 87 -51.94 -23.96 27.21
N LYS A 88 -51.27 -24.25 28.34
CA LYS A 88 -51.70 -25.30 29.27
C LYS A 88 -53.07 -25.01 29.89
N LEU A 89 -53.31 -23.77 30.31
CA LEU A 89 -54.59 -23.33 30.85
C LEU A 89 -55.74 -23.42 29.84
N ARG A 90 -55.49 -23.08 28.57
CA ARG A 90 -56.48 -23.27 27.49
C ARG A 90 -56.79 -24.75 27.25
N LYS A 91 -55.76 -25.62 27.31
CA LYS A 91 -55.93 -27.07 27.20
C LYS A 91 -56.84 -27.60 28.32
N LEU A 92 -56.65 -27.14 29.57
CA LEU A 92 -57.51 -27.50 30.69
C LEU A 92 -58.98 -27.09 30.47
N LEU A 93 -59.23 -25.87 29.97
CA LEU A 93 -60.60 -25.41 29.69
C LEU A 93 -61.30 -26.22 28.60
N GLY A 94 -60.53 -26.78 27.66
CA GLY A 94 -61.04 -27.63 26.59
C GLY A 94 -61.16 -29.11 26.96
N SER A 95 -60.86 -29.50 28.20
CA SER A 95 -60.90 -30.90 28.63
C SER A 95 -62.28 -31.31 29.14
N ASP A 96 -62.85 -32.35 28.52
CA ASP A 96 -64.12 -32.97 28.94
C ASP A 96 -64.04 -33.60 30.34
N GLU A 97 -62.83 -33.95 30.78
CA GLU A 97 -62.57 -34.51 32.11
C GLU A 97 -62.82 -33.50 33.23
N TYR A 98 -62.55 -32.20 32.99
CA TYR A 98 -62.75 -31.14 33.96
C TYR A 98 -64.16 -30.55 33.88
N SER A 99 -64.73 -30.45 32.67
CA SER A 99 -66.05 -29.85 32.45
C SER A 99 -67.19 -30.58 33.16
N SER A 100 -66.99 -31.88 33.44
CA SER A 100 -67.92 -32.76 34.16
C SER A 100 -67.77 -32.77 35.69
N GLN A 101 -66.75 -32.09 36.25
CA GLN A 101 -66.46 -32.10 37.69
C GLN A 101 -67.33 -31.12 38.49
N PRO A 102 -67.74 -31.46 39.72
CA PRO A 102 -68.30 -30.49 40.66
C PRO A 102 -67.34 -29.30 40.86
N GLN A 103 -67.87 -28.09 41.01
CA GLN A 103 -67.08 -26.84 41.16
C GLN A 103 -66.28 -26.38 39.92
N TYR A 104 -66.41 -27.02 38.75
CA TYR A 104 -65.74 -26.59 37.51
C TYR A 104 -65.99 -25.11 37.17
N SER A 105 -67.22 -24.61 37.34
CA SER A 105 -67.54 -23.19 37.09
C SER A 105 -66.66 -22.21 37.87
N ARG A 106 -66.34 -22.55 39.13
CA ARG A 106 -65.44 -21.75 39.97
C ARG A 106 -63.99 -21.84 39.49
N LEU A 107 -63.53 -23.03 39.11
CA LEU A 107 -62.19 -23.23 38.54
C LEU A 107 -62.06 -22.49 37.20
N LYS A 108 -63.04 -22.62 36.31
CA LYS A 108 -63.11 -21.92 35.03
C LYS A 108 -62.95 -20.41 35.21
N LYS A 109 -63.64 -19.82 36.19
CA LYS A 109 -63.50 -18.40 36.51
C LYS A 109 -62.07 -18.03 36.92
N GLN A 110 -61.39 -18.87 37.71
CA GLN A 110 -59.98 -18.63 38.08
C GLN A 110 -59.04 -18.78 36.87
N ILE A 111 -59.26 -19.80 36.04
CA ILE A 111 -58.48 -20.00 34.81
C ILE A 111 -58.67 -18.81 33.85
N GLU A 112 -59.89 -18.30 33.70
CA GLU A 112 -60.15 -17.10 32.88
C GLU A 112 -59.43 -15.85 33.41
N ILE A 113 -59.34 -15.69 34.74
CA ILE A 113 -58.55 -14.61 35.37
C ILE A 113 -57.06 -14.80 35.09
N ALA A 114 -56.54 -16.02 35.28
CA ALA A 114 -55.14 -16.35 35.02
C ALA A 114 -54.77 -16.17 33.53
N LEU A 115 -55.66 -16.56 32.60
CA LEU A 115 -55.50 -16.37 31.16
C LEU A 115 -55.44 -14.90 30.78
N LYS A 116 -56.24 -14.04 31.43
CA LYS A 116 -56.09 -12.59 31.26
C LYS A 116 -54.69 -12.17 31.70
N GLY A 117 -54.21 -12.59 32.87
CA GLY A 117 -52.86 -12.33 33.39
C GLY A 117 -51.72 -12.79 32.46
N ALA A 118 -51.87 -13.96 31.87
CA ALA A 118 -50.88 -14.59 31.00
C ALA A 118 -50.85 -14.05 29.55
N GLY A 119 -51.84 -13.24 29.13
CA GLY A 119 -51.95 -12.78 27.74
C GLY A 119 -50.98 -11.68 27.32
N ALA A 120 -50.28 -11.03 28.27
CA ALA A 120 -49.33 -9.96 28.01
C ALA A 120 -48.36 -9.77 29.18
N TYR A 121 -47.24 -9.12 28.92
CA TYR A 121 -46.41 -8.48 29.94
C TYR A 121 -47.06 -7.14 30.28
N ARG A 122 -47.55 -6.99 31.51
CA ARG A 122 -48.35 -5.83 31.93
C ARG A 122 -47.59 -4.95 32.89
N ILE A 123 -47.53 -3.67 32.55
CA ILE A 123 -46.93 -2.63 33.39
C ILE A 123 -48.06 -1.79 33.95
N ARG A 124 -48.10 -1.69 35.28
CA ARG A 124 -48.94 -0.72 35.98
C ARG A 124 -48.19 0.61 36.03
N VAL A 125 -48.80 1.69 35.57
CA VAL A 125 -48.30 3.05 35.76
C VAL A 125 -49.22 3.76 36.73
N SER A 126 -48.70 4.24 37.86
CA SER A 126 -49.47 4.95 38.89
C SER A 126 -49.02 6.39 39.01
N TYR A 127 -49.97 7.32 38.98
CA TYR A 127 -49.72 8.71 39.31
C TYR A 127 -49.87 8.92 40.82
N ILE A 128 -48.74 9.18 41.49
CA ILE A 128 -48.68 9.51 42.92
C ILE A 128 -48.05 10.91 43.06
N THR A 129 -48.71 11.80 43.78
CA THR A 129 -48.19 13.15 44.03
C THR A 129 -46.99 13.11 44.99
N SER A 130 -46.23 14.22 45.05
CA SER A 130 -45.17 14.37 46.07
C SER A 130 -45.69 14.26 47.51
N ALA A 131 -46.97 14.51 47.75
CA ALA A 131 -47.63 14.35 49.04
C ALA A 131 -48.14 12.90 49.30
N GLY A 132 -47.88 11.96 48.39
CA GLY A 132 -48.26 10.55 48.53
C GLY A 132 -49.68 10.20 48.06
N ASN A 133 -50.43 11.15 47.48
CA ASN A 133 -51.79 10.90 47.04
C ASN A 133 -51.81 10.16 45.70
N LYS A 134 -52.47 9.00 45.64
CA LYS A 134 -52.70 8.26 44.38
C LYS A 134 -53.85 8.92 43.60
N LEU A 135 -53.55 9.52 42.46
CA LEU A 135 -54.49 10.33 41.67
C LEU A 135 -54.89 9.71 40.32
N GLY A 136 -54.29 8.58 39.95
CA GLY A 136 -54.67 7.86 38.73
C GLY A 136 -53.79 6.64 38.48
N GLU A 137 -54.25 5.75 37.61
CA GLU A 137 -53.48 4.61 37.14
C GLU A 137 -53.79 4.31 35.67
N ARG A 138 -52.84 3.68 34.99
CA ARG A 138 -52.95 3.23 33.61
C ARG A 138 -52.22 1.90 33.45
N GLU A 139 -52.79 1.02 32.63
CA GLU A 139 -52.16 -0.23 32.22
C GLU A 139 -51.47 -0.06 30.85
N ILE A 140 -50.28 -0.63 30.73
CA ILE A 140 -49.59 -0.83 29.45
C ILE A 140 -49.41 -2.32 29.26
N SER A 141 -49.95 -2.84 28.15
CA SER A 141 -49.75 -4.23 27.73
C SER A 141 -48.66 -4.31 26.65
N VAL A 142 -47.70 -5.22 26.84
CA VAL A 142 -46.63 -5.55 25.90
C VAL A 142 -46.79 -7.01 25.49
N ASN A 143 -46.89 -7.26 24.19
CA ASN A 143 -47.02 -8.61 23.63
C ASN A 143 -45.77 -9.02 22.83
N GLN A 144 -45.78 -10.22 22.25
CA GLN A 144 -44.60 -10.75 21.55
C GLN A 144 -44.27 -9.94 20.31
N TYR A 145 -45.29 -9.42 19.63
CA TYR A 145 -45.11 -8.54 18.48
C TYR A 145 -44.36 -7.26 18.87
N ASP A 146 -44.69 -6.66 20.02
CA ASP A 146 -43.98 -5.49 20.53
C ASP A 146 -42.51 -5.78 20.83
N ILE A 147 -42.21 -6.91 21.48
CA ILE A 147 -40.84 -7.34 21.77
C ILE A 147 -40.05 -7.54 20.47
N ASN A 148 -40.61 -8.30 19.52
CA ASN A 148 -39.98 -8.55 18.23
C ASN A 148 -39.74 -7.24 17.46
N LYS A 149 -40.68 -6.30 17.51
CA LYS A 149 -40.54 -4.97 16.92
C LYS A 149 -39.34 -4.23 17.49
N PHE A 150 -39.14 -4.25 18.81
CA PHE A 150 -37.99 -3.60 19.44
C PHE A 150 -36.65 -4.30 19.17
N LYS A 151 -36.64 -5.63 19.01
CA LYS A 151 -35.42 -6.39 18.66
C LYS A 151 -35.00 -6.17 17.22
N ASN A 152 -35.97 -6.13 16.30
CA ASN A 152 -35.71 -5.92 14.87
C ASN A 152 -35.35 -4.47 14.54
N ASP A 153 -35.89 -3.51 15.30
CA ASP A 153 -35.55 -2.10 15.18
C ASP A 153 -35.14 -1.49 16.55
N PRO A 154 -33.88 -1.71 16.98
CA PRO A 154 -33.36 -1.16 18.22
C PRO A 154 -33.38 0.37 18.27
N SER A 155 -33.47 1.06 17.12
CA SER A 155 -33.49 2.53 17.05
C SER A 155 -34.69 3.13 17.78
N LEU A 156 -35.80 2.39 17.86
CA LEU A 156 -37.02 2.77 18.59
C LEU A 156 -36.76 3.02 20.07
N LEU A 157 -35.75 2.35 20.65
CA LEU A 157 -35.37 2.44 22.06
C LEU A 157 -34.12 3.29 22.31
N MET A 158 -33.54 3.89 21.26
CA MET A 158 -32.37 4.77 21.40
C MET A 158 -32.77 6.22 21.69
N GLY A 159 -31.89 6.91 22.41
CA GLY A 159 -31.91 8.38 22.47
C GLY A 159 -31.37 9.00 21.18
N LYS A 160 -31.65 10.28 20.92
CA LYS A 160 -31.16 11.01 19.72
C LYS A 160 -29.63 10.93 19.58
N THR A 161 -28.90 11.05 20.68
CA THR A 161 -27.43 10.96 20.69
C THR A 161 -26.93 9.56 20.35
N GLU A 162 -27.54 8.52 20.93
CA GLU A 162 -27.17 7.12 20.68
C GLU A 162 -27.45 6.72 19.23
N TYR A 163 -28.62 7.12 18.70
CA TYR A 163 -28.99 6.89 17.31
C TYR A 163 -28.01 7.57 16.33
N ASN A 164 -27.68 8.84 16.57
CA ASN A 164 -26.72 9.56 15.74
C ASN A 164 -25.32 8.93 15.78
N LYS A 165 -24.92 8.36 16.92
CA LYS A 165 -23.65 7.64 17.06
C LYS A 165 -23.67 6.35 16.24
N LEU A 166 -24.73 5.55 16.35
CA LEU A 166 -24.90 4.33 15.57
C LEU A 166 -24.86 4.61 14.06
N LEU A 167 -25.57 5.65 13.61
CA LEU A 167 -25.60 6.02 12.19
C LEU A 167 -24.20 6.39 11.68
N LYS A 168 -23.41 7.15 12.46
CA LYS A 168 -22.02 7.49 12.11
C LYS A 168 -21.13 6.25 12.06
N GLU A 169 -21.28 5.33 13.00
CA GLU A 169 -20.52 4.06 13.02
C GLU A 169 -20.87 3.20 11.80
N GLN A 170 -22.14 3.09 11.43
CA GLN A 170 -22.60 2.38 10.24
C GLN A 170 -22.06 3.02 8.95
N GLN A 171 -22.12 4.35 8.83
CA GLN A 171 -21.58 5.08 7.69
C GLN A 171 -20.05 4.88 7.57
N LYS A 172 -19.33 4.91 8.70
CA LYS A 172 -17.88 4.66 8.74
C LYS A 172 -17.57 3.23 8.31
N ALA A 173 -18.28 2.23 8.84
CA ALA A 173 -18.08 0.83 8.48
C ALA A 173 -18.39 0.57 7.00
N ALA A 174 -19.44 1.20 6.46
CA ALA A 174 -19.77 1.13 5.04
C ALA A 174 -18.68 1.76 4.17
N LEU A 175 -18.14 2.92 4.56
CA LEU A 175 -17.03 3.57 3.87
C LEU A 175 -15.77 2.68 3.87
N GLU A 176 -15.38 2.15 5.03
CA GLU A 176 -14.21 1.27 5.16
C GLU A 176 -14.38 -0.01 4.32
N LYS A 177 -15.58 -0.58 4.28
CA LYS A 177 -15.88 -1.75 3.44
C LYS A 177 -15.70 -1.40 1.96
N LYS A 178 -16.27 -0.28 1.51
CA LYS A 178 -16.17 0.15 0.11
C LYS A 178 -14.72 0.46 -0.27
N GLN A 179 -13.97 1.16 0.59
CA GLN A 179 -12.52 1.38 0.40
C GLN A 179 -11.75 0.07 0.19
N ARG A 180 -12.00 -0.95 1.01
CA ARG A 180 -11.35 -2.26 0.87
C ARG A 180 -11.68 -2.95 -0.46
N GLU A 181 -12.92 -2.85 -0.92
CA GLU A 181 -13.33 -3.41 -2.22
C GLU A 181 -12.57 -2.76 -3.39
N TYR A 182 -12.43 -1.43 -3.40
CA TYR A 182 -11.66 -0.73 -4.43
C TYR A 182 -10.16 -1.02 -4.36
N TYR A 183 -9.57 -1.08 -3.16
CA TYR A 183 -8.17 -1.50 -3.01
C TYR A 183 -7.94 -2.92 -3.53
N LYS A 184 -8.89 -3.83 -3.30
CA LYS A 184 -8.82 -5.18 -3.87
C LYS A 184 -8.80 -5.14 -5.40
N THR A 185 -9.70 -4.38 -6.03
CA THR A 185 -9.73 -4.24 -7.49
C THR A 185 -8.39 -3.74 -8.06
N VAL A 186 -7.79 -2.73 -7.43
CA VAL A 186 -6.49 -2.20 -7.84
C VAL A 186 -5.39 -3.24 -7.67
N ASN A 187 -5.39 -3.97 -6.55
CA ASN A 187 -4.42 -5.03 -6.29
C ASN A 187 -4.52 -6.20 -7.25
N ASP A 188 -5.74 -6.60 -7.64
CA ASP A 188 -5.95 -7.67 -8.61
C ASP A 188 -5.30 -7.32 -9.96
N VAL A 189 -5.38 -6.05 -10.39
CA VAL A 189 -4.69 -5.56 -11.60
C VAL A 189 -3.16 -5.58 -11.45
N ILE A 190 -2.64 -5.15 -10.29
CA ILE A 190 -1.20 -5.17 -10.00
C ILE A 190 -0.66 -6.60 -9.98
N GLU A 191 -1.38 -7.52 -9.36
CA GLU A 191 -0.99 -8.93 -9.29
C GLU A 191 -0.99 -9.57 -10.69
N TYR A 192 -2.00 -9.27 -11.51
CA TYR A 192 -2.02 -9.68 -12.91
C TYR A 192 -0.81 -9.14 -13.70
N ALA A 193 -0.48 -7.85 -13.54
CA ALA A 193 0.69 -7.25 -14.19
C ALA A 193 2.00 -7.94 -13.76
N ASN A 194 2.21 -8.11 -12.45
CA ASN A 194 3.41 -8.76 -11.92
C ASN A 194 3.58 -10.20 -12.41
N ASN A 195 2.49 -10.98 -12.45
CA ASN A 195 2.53 -12.38 -12.88
C ASN A 195 2.91 -12.54 -14.36
N ASN A 196 2.65 -11.52 -15.19
CA ASN A 196 2.94 -11.57 -16.62
C ASN A 196 4.21 -10.82 -17.03
N LYS A 197 4.75 -9.94 -16.17
CA LYS A 197 5.87 -9.04 -16.49
C LYS A 197 7.08 -9.76 -17.10
N ASP A 198 7.53 -10.85 -16.46
CA ASP A 198 8.73 -11.58 -16.88
C ASP A 198 8.52 -12.37 -18.17
N SER A 199 7.27 -12.60 -18.58
CA SER A 199 6.90 -13.31 -19.82
C SER A 199 6.78 -12.39 -21.04
N LEU A 200 6.84 -11.07 -20.86
CA LEU A 200 6.72 -10.11 -21.96
C LEU A 200 7.99 -10.12 -22.82
N VAL A 201 7.85 -10.49 -24.09
CA VAL A 201 8.96 -10.56 -25.06
C VAL A 201 9.03 -9.34 -25.97
N MET A 202 7.90 -8.64 -26.16
CA MET A 202 7.83 -7.43 -26.98
C MET A 202 8.77 -6.34 -26.46
N LYS A 203 9.53 -5.73 -27.37
CA LYS A 203 10.45 -4.64 -27.04
C LYS A 203 9.70 -3.48 -26.35
N GLY A 204 10.20 -3.04 -25.19
CA GLY A 204 9.62 -1.92 -24.44
C GLY A 204 8.31 -2.25 -23.70
N ALA A 205 7.74 -3.44 -23.85
CA ALA A 205 6.47 -3.80 -23.23
C ALA A 205 6.54 -3.83 -21.70
N GLN A 206 7.66 -4.26 -21.11
CA GLN A 206 7.85 -4.15 -19.66
C GLN A 206 7.82 -2.68 -19.19
N GLY A 207 8.41 -1.76 -19.97
CA GLY A 207 8.38 -0.33 -19.66
C GLY A 207 6.99 0.28 -19.85
N GLN A 208 6.24 -0.15 -20.87
CA GLN A 208 4.84 0.24 -21.05
C GLN A 208 3.97 -0.26 -19.90
N LEU A 209 4.18 -1.52 -19.47
CA LEU A 209 3.51 -2.09 -18.30
C LEU A 209 3.85 -1.29 -17.03
N ASP A 210 5.12 -0.90 -16.85
CA ASP A 210 5.55 -0.03 -15.74
C ASP A 210 4.77 1.29 -15.73
N ASP A 211 4.63 1.96 -16.87
CA ASP A 211 3.92 3.24 -17.01
C ASP A 211 2.41 3.09 -16.73
N LEU A 212 1.78 2.02 -17.23
CA LEU A 212 0.37 1.73 -16.98
C LEU A 212 0.09 1.46 -15.50
N VAL A 213 0.92 0.67 -14.84
CA VAL A 213 0.81 0.40 -13.40
C VAL A 213 1.08 1.68 -12.59
N GLY A 214 2.05 2.50 -12.99
CA GLY A 214 2.29 3.81 -12.38
C GLY A 214 1.06 4.73 -12.45
N LYS A 215 0.45 4.86 -13.63
CA LYS A 215 -0.80 5.62 -13.83
C LYS A 215 -1.94 5.08 -12.98
N LEU A 216 -2.04 3.75 -12.84
CA LEU A 216 -3.05 3.12 -11.99
C LEU A 216 -2.87 3.55 -10.53
N PHE A 217 -1.64 3.50 -10.02
CA PHE A 217 -1.32 3.95 -8.66
C PHE A 217 -1.72 5.42 -8.43
N ASP A 218 -1.23 6.32 -9.28
CA ASP A 218 -1.41 7.75 -9.11
C ASP A 218 -2.88 8.17 -9.13
N ARG A 219 -3.67 7.56 -10.02
CA ARG A 219 -5.08 7.93 -10.23
C ARG A 219 -6.03 7.31 -9.21
N THR A 220 -5.66 6.20 -8.57
CA THR A 220 -6.60 5.40 -7.78
C THR A 220 -6.28 5.40 -6.29
N VAL A 221 -5.07 5.03 -5.89
CA VAL A 221 -4.71 4.79 -4.48
C VAL A 221 -4.91 6.02 -3.61
N ASN A 222 -4.40 7.16 -4.08
CA ASN A 222 -4.51 8.43 -3.37
C ASN A 222 -5.94 8.97 -3.38
N SER A 223 -6.74 8.61 -4.38
CA SER A 223 -8.13 9.02 -4.52
C SER A 223 -9.03 8.24 -3.56
N ILE A 224 -8.86 6.92 -3.44
CA ILE A 224 -9.64 6.04 -2.53
C ILE A 224 -9.57 6.55 -1.08
N LYS A 225 -8.37 6.95 -0.61
CA LYS A 225 -8.15 7.45 0.75
C LYS A 225 -8.84 8.80 1.03
N LYS A 226 -9.06 9.61 -0.01
CA LYS A 226 -9.64 10.97 0.14
C LYS A 226 -11.16 10.96 0.26
N ILE A 227 -11.82 9.91 -0.23
CA ILE A 227 -13.28 9.82 -0.21
C ILE A 227 -13.79 9.66 1.23
N LYS A 228 -14.75 10.51 1.60
CA LYS A 228 -15.27 10.60 2.98
C LYS A 228 -16.61 9.92 3.20
N THR A 229 -17.30 9.52 2.14
CA THR A 229 -18.62 8.88 2.23
C THR A 229 -18.76 7.71 1.26
N ALA A 230 -19.53 6.70 1.65
CA ALA A 230 -19.68 5.47 0.86
C ALA A 230 -20.56 5.67 -0.40
N ASP A 231 -21.39 6.70 -0.40
CA ASP A 231 -22.34 7.05 -1.46
C ASP A 231 -21.82 8.13 -2.43
N SER A 232 -20.54 8.52 -2.32
CA SER A 232 -19.93 9.53 -3.18
C SER A 232 -19.89 9.10 -4.67
N GLU A 233 -20.19 10.01 -5.58
CA GLU A 233 -19.97 9.80 -7.04
C GLU A 233 -18.47 9.76 -7.38
N GLU A 234 -17.59 10.18 -6.47
CA GLU A 234 -16.12 10.06 -6.61
C GLU A 234 -15.66 8.60 -6.78
N TRP A 235 -16.46 7.63 -6.35
CA TRP A 235 -16.20 6.21 -6.58
C TRP A 235 -16.25 5.85 -8.07
N ASP A 236 -17.19 6.41 -8.83
CA ASP A 236 -17.31 6.17 -10.27
C ASP A 236 -16.12 6.76 -11.03
N VAL A 237 -15.53 7.85 -10.53
CA VAL A 237 -14.29 8.42 -11.10
C VAL A 237 -13.14 7.43 -10.99
N ILE A 238 -13.05 6.66 -9.90
CA ILE A 238 -12.04 5.62 -9.75
C ILE A 238 -12.30 4.47 -10.72
N ASP A 239 -13.54 4.00 -10.85
CA ASP A 239 -13.88 2.92 -11.78
C ASP A 239 -13.59 3.29 -13.24
N ASN A 240 -13.91 4.54 -13.61
CA ASN A 240 -13.61 5.10 -14.92
C ASN A 240 -12.10 5.27 -15.17
N ALA A 241 -11.28 5.33 -14.11
CA ALA A 241 -9.82 5.35 -14.22
C ALA A 241 -9.21 3.94 -14.26
N VAL A 242 -9.72 3.00 -13.45
CA VAL A 242 -9.20 1.62 -13.35
C VAL A 242 -9.52 0.82 -14.60
N THR A 243 -10.75 0.87 -15.09
CA THR A 243 -11.23 -0.01 -16.18
C THR A 243 -10.41 0.14 -17.47
N PRO A 244 -10.15 1.36 -17.97
CA PRO A 244 -9.34 1.54 -19.18
C PRO A 244 -7.90 1.03 -19.00
N LEU A 245 -7.26 1.35 -17.87
CA LEU A 245 -5.89 0.91 -17.58
C LEU A 245 -5.78 -0.61 -17.46
N ARG A 246 -6.77 -1.25 -16.82
CA ARG A 246 -6.86 -2.71 -16.77
C ARG A 246 -6.96 -3.31 -18.17
N ASN A 247 -7.84 -2.77 -19.01
CA ASN A 247 -8.02 -3.25 -20.38
C ASN A 247 -6.74 -3.07 -21.22
N GLU A 248 -6.02 -1.95 -21.06
CA GLU A 248 -4.74 -1.72 -21.74
C GLU A 248 -3.66 -2.74 -21.29
N ILE A 249 -3.61 -3.07 -19.99
CA ILE A 249 -2.70 -4.10 -19.46
C ILE A 249 -3.08 -5.49 -19.99
N GLU A 250 -4.36 -5.86 -19.93
CA GLU A 250 -4.85 -7.15 -20.46
C GLU A 250 -4.60 -7.27 -21.97
N GLN A 251 -4.80 -6.18 -22.72
CA GLN A 251 -4.50 -6.15 -24.15
C GLN A 251 -3.00 -6.35 -24.41
N LEU A 252 -2.12 -5.68 -23.67
CA LEU A 252 -0.67 -5.85 -23.79
C LEU A 252 -0.26 -7.31 -23.56
N VAL A 253 -0.80 -7.95 -22.51
CA VAL A 253 -0.52 -9.36 -22.21
C VAL A 253 -1.08 -10.28 -23.29
N ASN A 254 -2.30 -10.03 -23.78
CA ASN A 254 -2.90 -10.84 -24.84
C ASN A 254 -2.12 -10.75 -26.16
N THR A 255 -1.67 -9.56 -26.55
CA THR A 255 -0.80 -9.38 -27.73
C THR A 255 0.49 -10.18 -27.57
N ASN A 256 1.12 -10.13 -26.39
CA ASN A 256 2.30 -10.93 -26.10
C ASN A 256 2.05 -12.45 -26.25
N GLN A 257 0.92 -12.94 -25.76
CA GLN A 257 0.55 -14.35 -25.88
C GLN A 257 0.34 -14.77 -27.34
N GLN A 258 -0.27 -13.91 -28.17
CA GLN A 258 -0.43 -14.18 -29.60
C GLN A 258 0.93 -14.26 -30.32
N ILE A 259 1.87 -13.39 -29.96
CA ILE A 259 3.23 -13.39 -30.51
C ILE A 259 3.97 -14.68 -30.11
N LEU A 260 3.92 -15.05 -28.84
CA LEU A 260 4.52 -16.30 -28.35
C LEU A 260 3.93 -17.53 -29.07
N ALA A 261 2.61 -17.57 -29.24
CA ALA A 261 1.94 -18.65 -29.95
C ALA A 261 2.37 -18.74 -31.42
N TYR A 262 2.66 -17.61 -32.08
CA TYR A 262 3.23 -17.61 -33.42
C TYR A 262 4.66 -18.16 -33.43
N TYR A 263 5.50 -17.79 -32.47
CA TYR A 263 6.87 -18.32 -32.39
C TYR A 263 6.94 -19.83 -32.11
N ASP A 264 5.90 -20.39 -31.47
CA ASP A 264 5.75 -21.83 -31.27
C ASP A 264 5.11 -22.55 -32.48
N SER A 265 4.71 -21.81 -33.52
CA SER A 265 4.01 -22.37 -34.67
C SER A 265 4.96 -23.07 -35.68
N PRO A 266 4.45 -24.04 -36.46
CA PRO A 266 5.20 -24.64 -37.58
C PRO A 266 5.59 -23.62 -38.65
N ASP A 267 4.81 -22.55 -38.83
CA ASP A 267 5.06 -21.52 -39.82
C ASP A 267 6.33 -20.74 -39.49
N PHE A 268 6.51 -20.33 -38.23
CA PHE A 268 7.75 -19.69 -37.79
C PHE A 268 8.94 -20.65 -37.88
N ALA A 269 8.77 -21.93 -37.51
CA ALA A 269 9.84 -22.93 -37.59
C ALA A 269 10.38 -23.08 -39.02
N LYS A 270 9.51 -23.06 -40.03
CA LYS A 270 9.89 -23.13 -41.45
C LYS A 270 10.68 -21.90 -41.91
N ILE A 271 10.28 -20.71 -41.47
CA ILE A 271 11.02 -19.47 -41.75
C ILE A 271 12.41 -19.54 -41.10
N LYS A 272 12.47 -19.97 -39.84
CA LYS A 272 13.72 -20.10 -39.10
C LYS A 272 14.70 -21.06 -39.78
N GLU A 273 14.25 -22.24 -40.21
CA GLU A 273 15.08 -23.20 -40.94
C GLU A 273 15.61 -22.63 -42.28
N THR A 274 14.76 -21.88 -43.00
CA THR A 274 15.15 -21.22 -44.26
C THR A 274 16.22 -20.16 -44.03
N CYS A 275 16.07 -19.36 -42.97
CA CYS A 275 17.01 -18.31 -42.61
C CYS A 275 18.31 -18.83 -41.98
N GLU A 276 18.31 -20.01 -41.35
CA GLU A 276 19.48 -20.55 -40.64
C GLU A 276 20.69 -20.79 -41.57
N VAL A 277 20.43 -21.31 -42.77
CA VAL A 277 21.47 -21.52 -43.80
C VAL A 277 22.09 -20.19 -44.23
N LEU A 278 21.26 -19.18 -44.43
CA LEU A 278 21.70 -17.84 -44.84
C LEU A 278 22.47 -17.14 -43.69
N MET A 279 21.99 -17.28 -42.46
CA MET A 279 22.57 -16.71 -41.24
C MET A 279 23.91 -17.32 -40.84
N SER A 280 24.25 -18.52 -41.31
CA SER A 280 25.55 -19.14 -41.07
C SER A 280 26.73 -18.25 -41.49
N THR A 281 26.56 -17.48 -42.57
CA THR A 281 27.57 -16.53 -43.09
C THR A 281 27.71 -15.25 -42.26
N GLN A 282 26.71 -14.94 -41.43
CA GLN A 282 26.64 -13.72 -40.62
C GLN A 282 26.84 -13.99 -39.12
N ARG A 283 27.05 -15.26 -38.75
CA ARG A 283 27.17 -15.68 -37.35
C ARG A 283 28.33 -15.00 -36.63
N GLU A 284 29.50 -14.97 -37.24
CA GLU A 284 30.69 -14.31 -36.67
C GLU A 284 30.48 -12.81 -36.48
N PHE A 285 29.82 -12.15 -37.45
CA PHE A 285 29.45 -10.74 -37.34
C PHE A 285 28.46 -10.51 -36.19
N ASN A 286 27.41 -11.32 -36.08
CA ASN A 286 26.42 -11.20 -35.00
C ASN A 286 27.03 -11.47 -33.61
N GLU A 287 27.92 -12.46 -33.49
CA GLU A 287 28.68 -12.74 -32.26
C GLU A 287 29.55 -11.54 -31.88
N TYR A 288 30.29 -10.96 -32.83
CA TYR A 288 31.10 -9.75 -32.63
C TYR A 288 30.27 -8.55 -32.16
N ILE A 289 29.10 -8.31 -32.75
CA ILE A 289 28.20 -7.22 -32.33
C ILE A 289 27.68 -7.43 -30.90
N ASN A 290 27.31 -8.66 -30.55
CA ASN A 290 26.87 -8.99 -29.19
C ASN A 290 28.00 -8.77 -28.17
N GLU A 291 29.25 -9.11 -28.50
CA GLU A 291 30.41 -8.81 -27.66
C GLU A 291 30.61 -7.31 -27.45
N LYS A 292 30.45 -6.50 -28.50
CA LYS A 292 30.55 -5.03 -28.41
C LYS A 292 29.47 -4.42 -27.53
N VAL A 293 28.22 -4.90 -27.64
CA VAL A 293 27.12 -4.48 -26.76
C VAL A 293 27.43 -4.80 -25.29
N GLN A 294 28.04 -5.96 -25.01
CA GLN A 294 28.46 -6.34 -23.65
C GLN A 294 29.64 -5.49 -23.14
N SER A 295 30.59 -5.13 -24.01
CA SER A 295 31.73 -4.26 -23.67
C SER A 295 31.27 -2.89 -23.15
N ILE A 296 30.35 -2.22 -23.86
CA ILE A 296 29.76 -0.95 -23.42
C ILE A 296 29.13 -1.08 -22.03
N SER A 297 28.38 -2.17 -21.80
CA SER A 297 27.72 -2.45 -20.53
C SER A 297 28.71 -2.65 -19.37
N GLN A 298 29.90 -3.20 -19.65
CA GLN A 298 30.97 -3.37 -18.65
C GLN A 298 31.71 -2.06 -18.37
N LEU A 299 31.94 -1.23 -19.39
CA LEU A 299 32.67 0.04 -19.25
C LEU A 299 31.87 1.10 -18.47
N PHE A 300 30.54 1.08 -18.59
CA PHE A 300 29.66 2.13 -18.07
C PHE A 300 28.59 1.61 -17.10
N GLY A 301 28.56 0.32 -16.80
CA GLY A 301 27.62 -0.31 -15.87
C GLY A 301 26.26 -0.61 -16.49
N THR A 302 25.59 -1.65 -15.97
CA THR A 302 24.26 -2.09 -16.41
C THR A 302 23.14 -1.31 -15.72
N ARG A 303 22.04 -1.04 -16.43
CA ARG A 303 20.79 -0.53 -15.82
C ARG A 303 20.35 -1.51 -14.71
N VAL A 304 20.22 -1.02 -13.48
CA VAL A 304 19.90 -1.85 -12.31
C VAL A 304 18.40 -1.76 -12.05
N VAL A 305 17.72 -2.92 -11.97
CA VAL A 305 16.34 -3.00 -11.49
C VAL A 305 16.33 -2.72 -9.99
N ARG A 306 15.66 -1.65 -9.56
CA ARG A 306 15.44 -1.32 -8.15
C ARG A 306 13.95 -1.21 -7.84
N THR A 307 13.56 -1.64 -6.65
CA THR A 307 12.19 -1.50 -6.16
C THR A 307 11.97 -0.04 -5.77
N GLU A 308 11.14 0.71 -6.51
CA GLU A 308 10.99 2.16 -6.31
C GLU A 308 9.82 2.51 -5.37
N THR A 309 8.79 1.66 -5.27
CA THR A 309 7.63 1.92 -4.42
C THR A 309 7.72 1.19 -3.09
N THR A 310 8.47 1.75 -2.14
CA THR A 310 8.13 1.59 -0.71
C THR A 310 7.08 2.63 -0.37
N HIS A 311 5.81 2.32 -0.67
CA HIS A 311 4.73 3.06 -0.03
C HIS A 311 4.68 2.60 1.43
N GLU A 312 5.02 3.48 2.36
CA GLU A 312 4.58 3.32 3.75
C GLU A 312 3.08 3.60 3.78
N ASP A 313 2.28 2.56 3.53
CA ASP A 313 0.89 2.58 3.94
C ASP A 313 0.78 1.99 5.36
N GLU A 314 -0.15 2.52 6.14
CA GLU A 314 -0.34 2.14 7.56
C GLU A 314 -0.95 0.73 7.71
N TYR A 315 -1.26 0.05 6.59
CA TYR A 315 -2.08 -1.17 6.56
C TYR A 315 -1.60 -2.28 5.59
N ASN A 316 -0.46 -2.14 4.91
CA ASN A 316 0.07 -3.05 3.87
C ASN A 316 -0.94 -3.44 2.77
N TYR A 317 -1.71 -2.48 2.26
CA TYR A 317 -2.66 -2.72 1.18
C TYR A 317 -2.02 -2.73 -0.21
N ILE A 318 -0.84 -2.14 -0.42
CA ILE A 318 -0.25 -1.99 -1.76
C ILE A 318 0.99 -2.87 -1.91
N ARG A 319 0.98 -3.73 -2.94
CA ARG A 319 2.16 -4.56 -3.27
C ARG A 319 3.27 -3.72 -3.92
N PRO A 320 4.54 -3.93 -3.56
CA PRO A 320 5.66 -3.19 -4.13
C PRO A 320 5.86 -3.50 -5.61
N TYR A 321 6.19 -2.48 -6.41
CA TYR A 321 6.48 -2.60 -7.84
C TYR A 321 7.99 -2.46 -8.11
N LYS A 322 8.55 -3.34 -8.96
CA LYS A 322 9.97 -3.34 -9.33
C LYS A 322 10.17 -2.59 -10.65
N LYS A 323 11.05 -1.60 -10.70
CA LYS A 323 11.30 -0.75 -11.88
C LYS A 323 12.77 -0.81 -12.30
N THR A 324 13.04 -0.65 -13.60
CA THR A 324 14.41 -0.58 -14.13
C THR A 324 14.91 0.87 -14.10
N ILE A 325 16.03 1.14 -13.43
CA ILE A 325 16.62 2.48 -13.29
C ILE A 325 17.99 2.52 -14.01
N THR A 326 18.34 3.65 -14.62
CA THR A 326 19.66 3.86 -15.23
C THR A 326 20.76 3.95 -14.16
N PRO A 327 21.96 3.39 -14.42
CA PRO A 327 23.02 3.31 -13.41
C PRO A 327 23.61 4.69 -13.07
N PHE A 328 23.48 5.67 -13.97
CA PHE A 328 23.97 7.04 -13.82
C PHE A 328 22.95 7.99 -13.23
N THR A 329 22.36 7.63 -12.09
CA THR A 329 21.42 8.51 -11.38
C THR A 329 22.10 9.15 -10.16
N ALA A 330 22.13 10.49 -10.13
CA ALA A 330 22.55 11.26 -8.98
C ALA A 330 21.34 11.87 -8.25
N GLU A 331 21.16 11.51 -6.98
CA GLU A 331 20.19 12.17 -6.10
C GLU A 331 20.78 13.48 -5.56
N VAL A 332 20.04 14.58 -5.73
CA VAL A 332 20.52 15.92 -5.42
C VAL A 332 19.48 16.76 -4.69
N SER A 333 19.93 17.82 -4.01
CA SER A 333 19.03 18.80 -3.38
C SER A 333 18.27 19.62 -4.43
N ALA A 334 17.16 20.25 -4.05
CA ALA A 334 16.39 21.13 -4.93
C ALA A 334 17.24 22.24 -5.57
N THR A 335 18.17 22.82 -4.79
CA THR A 335 19.08 23.88 -5.27
C THR A 335 20.08 23.35 -6.29
N VAL A 336 20.68 22.19 -6.02
CA VAL A 336 21.60 21.52 -6.96
C VAL A 336 20.86 21.09 -8.22
N PHE A 337 19.63 20.59 -8.09
CA PHE A 337 18.79 20.19 -9.21
C PHE A 337 18.61 21.34 -10.21
N ALA A 338 18.17 22.50 -9.71
CA ALA A 338 17.97 23.68 -10.56
C ALA A 338 19.28 24.18 -11.19
N SER A 339 20.41 24.12 -10.47
CA SER A 339 21.69 24.53 -11.04
C SER A 339 22.22 23.53 -12.07
N ALA A 340 22.03 22.22 -11.86
CA ALA A 340 22.43 21.17 -12.78
C ALA A 340 21.60 21.23 -14.07
N GLU A 341 20.31 21.58 -13.99
CA GLU A 341 19.43 21.77 -15.15
C GLU A 341 19.93 22.90 -16.07
N ASN A 342 20.55 23.94 -15.48
CA ASN A 342 21.11 25.06 -16.24
C ASN A 342 22.56 24.83 -16.73
N ASN A 343 23.37 24.04 -16.01
CA ASN A 343 24.78 23.78 -16.33
C ASN A 343 25.09 22.26 -16.26
N PRO A 344 24.51 21.43 -17.15
CA PRO A 344 24.51 19.97 -17.00
C PRO A 344 25.92 19.36 -16.99
N LEU A 345 26.80 19.74 -17.93
CA LEU A 345 28.16 19.16 -18.03
C LEU A 345 29.04 19.47 -16.81
N GLU A 346 28.93 20.68 -16.24
CA GLU A 346 29.71 21.03 -15.03
C GLU A 346 29.30 20.14 -13.85
N TYR A 347 27.99 19.93 -13.68
CA TYR A 347 27.46 19.09 -12.63
C TYR A 347 27.69 17.60 -12.91
N ILE A 348 27.74 17.17 -14.18
CA ILE A 348 28.17 15.81 -14.53
C ILE A 348 29.60 15.56 -14.06
N VAL A 349 30.54 16.48 -14.36
CA VAL A 349 31.92 16.35 -13.89
C VAL A 349 31.98 16.34 -12.36
N LYS A 350 31.22 17.22 -11.70
CA LYS A 350 31.21 17.31 -10.23
C LYS A 350 30.72 16.03 -9.54
N TYR A 351 29.68 15.38 -10.07
CA TYR A 351 29.01 14.26 -9.40
C TYR A 351 29.50 12.89 -9.89
N PHE A 352 29.83 12.75 -11.17
CA PHE A 352 30.23 11.46 -11.76
C PHE A 352 31.74 11.35 -11.99
N TYR A 353 32.48 12.48 -11.94
CA TYR A 353 33.95 12.52 -12.10
C TYR A 353 34.61 13.29 -10.93
N PRO A 354 34.43 12.87 -9.66
CA PRO A 354 34.89 13.64 -8.50
C PRO A 354 36.42 13.67 -8.31
N HIS A 355 37.14 12.69 -8.86
CA HIS A 355 38.57 12.50 -8.64
C HIS A 355 39.39 12.83 -9.88
N LYS A 356 40.09 13.97 -9.86
CA LYS A 356 40.95 14.41 -10.97
C LYS A 356 42.09 13.45 -11.30
N SER A 357 42.59 12.71 -10.30
CA SER A 357 43.62 11.68 -10.51
C SER A 357 43.18 10.57 -11.48
N SER A 358 41.87 10.36 -11.61
CA SER A 358 41.28 9.34 -12.48
C SER A 358 40.90 9.87 -13.86
N TYR A 359 41.02 11.18 -14.11
CA TYR A 359 40.62 11.79 -15.39
C TYR A 359 41.32 11.18 -16.60
N PRO A 360 42.64 10.86 -16.59
CA PRO A 360 43.28 10.25 -17.75
C PRO A 360 42.64 8.91 -18.15
N GLU A 361 42.38 8.04 -17.18
CA GLU A 361 41.71 6.74 -17.40
C GLU A 361 40.26 6.94 -17.84
N GLN A 362 39.55 7.88 -17.22
CA GLN A 362 38.15 8.19 -17.54
C GLN A 362 37.99 8.79 -18.94
N ILE A 363 38.89 9.67 -19.36
CA ILE A 363 38.94 10.23 -20.73
C ILE A 363 39.19 9.11 -21.74
N GLN A 364 40.14 8.20 -21.45
CA GLN A 364 40.39 7.04 -22.32
C GLN A 364 39.14 6.16 -22.48
N LYS A 365 38.41 5.89 -21.39
CA LYS A 365 37.14 5.15 -21.45
C LYS A 365 36.08 5.88 -22.28
N LEU A 366 36.00 7.20 -22.18
CA LEU A 366 35.07 8.00 -22.99
C LEU A 366 35.43 7.97 -24.48
N TYR A 367 36.71 7.96 -24.85
CA TYR A 367 37.13 7.74 -26.24
C TYR A 367 36.74 6.35 -26.75
N GLN A 368 36.97 5.31 -25.94
CA GLN A 368 36.55 3.95 -26.27
C GLN A 368 35.04 3.84 -26.45
N LEU A 369 34.26 4.55 -25.61
CA LEU A 369 32.80 4.61 -25.74
C LEU A 369 32.36 5.19 -27.09
N VAL A 370 32.99 6.29 -27.54
CA VAL A 370 32.67 6.90 -28.83
C VAL A 370 32.93 5.91 -29.96
N GLU A 371 34.10 5.26 -29.97
CA GLU A 371 34.46 4.26 -30.98
C GLU A 371 33.50 3.06 -31.00
N GLU A 372 33.11 2.56 -29.82
CA GLU A 372 32.15 1.45 -29.72
C GLU A 372 30.74 1.86 -30.18
N LEU A 373 30.29 3.07 -29.85
CA LEU A 373 28.98 3.59 -30.28
C LEU A 373 28.94 3.79 -31.80
N GLU A 374 29.99 4.35 -32.39
CA GLU A 374 30.14 4.48 -33.85
C GLU A 374 30.08 3.11 -34.53
N THR A 375 30.85 2.15 -34.03
CA THR A 375 30.87 0.77 -34.54
C THR A 375 29.48 0.12 -34.50
N LEU A 376 28.73 0.29 -33.40
CA LEU A 376 27.38 -0.26 -33.28
C LEU A 376 26.36 0.45 -34.18
N ARG A 377 26.52 1.75 -34.45
CA ARG A 377 25.68 2.48 -35.41
C ARG A 377 25.88 1.99 -36.84
N ASP A 378 27.13 1.79 -37.26
CA ASP A 378 27.45 1.22 -38.56
C ASP A 378 26.93 -0.23 -38.67
N ALA A 379 27.14 -1.04 -37.62
CA ALA A 379 26.63 -2.39 -37.57
C ALA A 379 25.10 -2.46 -37.66
N LYS A 380 24.39 -1.52 -37.03
CA LYS A 380 22.94 -1.40 -37.14
C LYS A 380 22.52 -1.18 -38.59
N GLN A 381 23.19 -0.28 -39.32
CA GLN A 381 22.89 -0.06 -40.75
C GLN A 381 23.14 -1.31 -41.60
N ILE A 382 24.20 -2.06 -41.32
CA ILE A 382 24.50 -3.34 -41.98
C ILE A 382 23.39 -4.36 -41.69
N ILE A 383 22.96 -4.49 -40.44
CA ILE A 383 21.87 -5.39 -40.04
C ILE A 383 20.58 -5.02 -40.78
N GLU A 384 20.24 -3.73 -40.87
CA GLU A 384 19.05 -3.28 -41.63
C GLU A 384 19.13 -3.62 -43.12
N ASN A 385 20.32 -3.51 -43.73
CA ASN A 385 20.50 -3.93 -45.12
C ASN A 385 20.28 -5.44 -45.29
N TYR A 386 20.78 -6.26 -44.36
CA TYR A 386 20.53 -7.71 -44.38
C TYR A 386 19.07 -8.04 -44.14
N LYS A 387 18.38 -7.36 -43.22
CA LYS A 387 16.93 -7.55 -43.03
C LYS A 387 16.17 -7.30 -44.34
N ALA A 388 16.50 -6.22 -45.05
CA ALA A 388 15.89 -5.88 -46.33
C ALA A 388 16.18 -6.94 -47.41
N GLU A 389 17.40 -7.46 -47.48
CA GLU A 389 17.76 -8.56 -48.38
C GLU A 389 16.97 -9.85 -48.04
N TYR A 390 16.80 -10.13 -46.75
CA TYR A 390 16.17 -11.37 -46.28
C TYR A 390 14.65 -11.35 -46.42
N GLN A 391 14.07 -10.16 -46.55
CA GLN A 391 12.63 -9.95 -46.68
C GLN A 391 12.02 -10.70 -47.87
N GLN A 392 12.79 -10.96 -48.93
CA GLN A 392 12.35 -11.76 -50.08
C GLN A 392 12.20 -13.26 -49.77
N TYR A 393 12.84 -13.75 -48.70
CA TYR A 393 12.81 -15.14 -48.25
C TYR A 393 11.86 -15.35 -47.07
N LEU A 394 11.44 -14.27 -46.41
CA LEU A 394 10.36 -14.31 -45.44
C LEU A 394 9.07 -14.66 -46.19
N GLY A 395 8.43 -15.78 -45.82
CA GLY A 395 7.11 -16.14 -46.34
C GLY A 395 6.01 -15.20 -45.82
N ASP A 396 4.77 -15.68 -45.70
CA ASP A 396 3.69 -14.90 -45.07
C ASP A 396 3.93 -14.76 -43.56
N VAL A 397 4.72 -13.74 -43.17
CA VAL A 397 4.83 -13.30 -41.78
C VAL A 397 3.58 -12.47 -41.44
N PRO A 398 2.83 -12.83 -40.40
CA PRO A 398 1.66 -12.06 -40.00
C PRO A 398 2.04 -10.61 -39.68
N ALA A 399 1.30 -9.64 -40.23
CA ALA A 399 1.56 -8.22 -40.04
C ALA A 399 1.67 -7.82 -38.56
N PHE A 400 0.84 -8.43 -37.70
CA PHE A 400 0.85 -8.14 -36.26
C PHE A 400 2.18 -8.47 -35.57
N ILE A 401 2.97 -9.42 -36.09
CA ILE A 401 4.30 -9.74 -35.55
C ILE A 401 5.27 -8.59 -35.87
N MET A 402 5.26 -8.11 -37.11
CA MET A 402 6.11 -7.00 -37.53
C MET A 402 5.71 -5.69 -36.82
N GLU A 403 4.42 -5.46 -36.60
CA GLU A 403 3.92 -4.27 -35.91
C GLU A 403 4.28 -4.24 -34.41
N ASN A 404 4.29 -5.39 -33.74
CA ASN A 404 4.42 -5.46 -32.27
C ASN A 404 5.77 -6.01 -31.76
N ASP A 405 6.50 -6.79 -32.56
CA ASP A 405 7.75 -7.44 -32.14
C ASP A 405 8.76 -7.66 -33.29
N GLU A 406 8.88 -6.72 -34.25
CA GLU A 406 9.85 -6.82 -35.34
C GLU A 406 11.29 -7.12 -34.86
N ALA A 407 11.75 -6.40 -33.83
CA ALA A 407 13.09 -6.60 -33.27
C ALA A 407 13.27 -7.99 -32.67
N GLY A 408 12.25 -8.50 -31.95
CA GLY A 408 12.25 -9.85 -31.39
C GLY A 408 12.18 -10.92 -32.46
N PHE A 409 11.39 -10.70 -33.51
CA PHE A 409 11.28 -11.59 -34.68
C PHE A 409 12.64 -11.80 -35.33
N TYR A 410 13.33 -10.73 -35.73
CA TYR A 410 14.67 -10.85 -36.34
C TYR A 410 15.71 -11.40 -35.38
N SER A 411 15.64 -11.05 -34.09
CA SER A 411 16.55 -11.63 -33.09
C SER A 411 16.40 -13.16 -33.00
N ARG A 412 15.17 -13.68 -33.08
CA ARG A 412 14.89 -15.13 -33.08
C ARG A 412 15.29 -15.84 -34.37
N LEU A 413 15.41 -15.10 -35.48
CA LEU A 413 16.03 -15.59 -36.71
C LEU A 413 17.57 -15.62 -36.64
N GLY A 414 18.17 -15.02 -35.61
CA GLY A 414 19.62 -15.06 -35.37
C GLY A 414 20.35 -13.74 -35.64
N PHE A 415 19.64 -12.67 -36.00
CA PHE A 415 20.24 -11.34 -36.13
C PHE A 415 20.65 -10.79 -34.77
N ALA A 416 21.81 -10.13 -34.70
CA ALA A 416 22.17 -9.35 -33.51
C ALA A 416 21.15 -8.22 -33.30
N ASN A 417 20.74 -8.02 -32.05
CA ASN A 417 19.79 -6.98 -31.69
C ASN A 417 20.53 -5.82 -31.02
N ILE A 418 20.66 -4.71 -31.74
CA ILE A 418 21.20 -3.46 -31.20
C ILE A 418 20.01 -2.58 -30.78
N ASP A 419 19.69 -2.61 -29.49
CA ASP A 419 18.64 -1.76 -28.96
C ASP A 419 19.06 -0.27 -29.02
N GLU A 420 18.19 0.61 -29.52
CA GLU A 420 18.35 2.06 -29.45
C GLU A 420 18.74 2.57 -28.05
N SER A 421 18.23 1.94 -26.99
CA SER A 421 18.60 2.25 -25.61
C SER A 421 20.05 1.92 -25.24
N THR A 422 20.70 1.01 -25.99
CA THR A 422 22.14 0.70 -25.91
C THR A 422 22.98 1.75 -26.61
N LEU A 423 22.42 2.39 -27.65
CA LEU A 423 23.06 3.48 -28.40
C LEU A 423 22.91 4.85 -27.74
N THR A 424 22.17 4.92 -26.63
CA THR A 424 21.86 6.15 -25.92
C THR A 424 22.35 6.06 -24.48
N VAL A 425 23.49 6.72 -24.23
CA VAL A 425 24.01 6.93 -22.88
C VAL A 425 23.38 8.20 -22.32
N GLU A 426 22.89 8.17 -21.09
CA GLU A 426 22.31 9.35 -20.44
C GLU A 426 22.70 9.43 -18.95
N TYR A 427 22.93 10.66 -18.47
CA TYR A 427 23.07 10.95 -17.04
C TYR A 427 21.75 11.50 -16.50
N LYS A 428 21.32 11.02 -15.33
CA LYS A 428 20.06 11.44 -14.69
C LYS A 428 20.34 12.17 -13.38
N PHE A 429 19.69 13.32 -13.21
CA PHE A 429 19.60 13.99 -11.91
C PHE A 429 18.19 13.84 -11.37
N ALA A 430 18.06 13.42 -10.11
CA ALA A 430 16.80 13.22 -9.43
C ALA A 430 16.74 14.01 -8.13
N TYR A 431 15.58 14.58 -7.83
CA TYR A 431 15.29 15.27 -6.57
C TYR A 431 13.98 14.74 -6.01
N THR A 432 14.01 14.37 -4.73
CA THR A 432 12.84 14.03 -3.92
C THR A 432 12.78 14.96 -2.72
N SER A 433 11.63 15.59 -2.47
CA SER A 433 11.44 16.45 -1.30
C SER A 433 11.51 15.66 0.00
N GLY A 434 11.89 16.30 1.11
CA GLY A 434 12.07 15.62 2.41
C GLY A 434 10.82 14.92 2.95
N GLY A 435 9.63 15.19 2.40
CA GLY A 435 8.38 14.49 2.72
C GLY A 435 7.89 13.53 1.63
N GLY A 436 8.67 13.26 0.58
CA GLY A 436 8.31 12.35 -0.53
C GLY A 436 7.25 12.87 -1.50
N MET A 437 6.67 14.04 -1.26
CA MET A 437 5.49 14.58 -1.99
C MET A 437 5.82 15.19 -3.36
N ALA A 438 7.09 15.47 -3.64
CA ALA A 438 7.51 16.07 -4.91
C ALA A 438 8.77 15.38 -5.41
N GLN A 439 8.66 14.75 -6.58
CA GLN A 439 9.76 14.11 -7.30
C GLN A 439 9.97 14.85 -8.63
N ARG A 440 11.20 15.23 -8.93
CA ARG A 440 11.61 15.82 -10.21
C ARG A 440 12.83 15.07 -10.73
N SER A 441 12.90 14.87 -12.04
CA SER A 441 14.10 14.36 -12.69
C SER A 441 14.27 14.96 -14.08
N PHE A 442 15.51 15.16 -14.51
CA PHE A 442 15.85 15.41 -15.90
C PHE A 442 17.02 14.52 -16.32
N THR A 443 17.13 14.24 -17.61
CA THR A 443 18.23 13.47 -18.20
C THR A 443 19.05 14.33 -19.15
N VAL A 444 20.34 14.05 -19.22
CA VAL A 444 21.27 14.64 -20.16
C VAL A 444 21.70 13.54 -21.12
N PRO A 445 21.20 13.53 -22.37
CA PRO A 445 21.65 12.57 -23.36
C PRO A 445 23.11 12.84 -23.71
N MET A 446 23.86 11.79 -23.97
CA MET A 446 25.29 11.83 -24.30
C MET A 446 25.53 11.33 -25.73
N PRO A 447 25.08 12.07 -26.77
CA PRO A 447 25.52 11.79 -28.13
C PRO A 447 27.03 12.08 -28.27
N GLU A 448 27.61 11.66 -29.39
CA GLU A 448 29.05 11.78 -29.69
C GLU A 448 29.57 13.20 -29.46
N GLU A 449 28.81 14.23 -29.84
CA GLU A 449 29.21 15.62 -29.68
C GLU A 449 29.29 16.01 -28.20
N THR A 450 28.33 15.57 -27.38
CA THR A 450 28.29 15.86 -25.94
C THR A 450 29.36 15.08 -25.17
N ILE A 451 29.67 13.84 -25.59
CA ILE A 451 30.80 13.08 -25.04
C ILE A 451 32.12 13.80 -25.36
N ALA A 452 32.29 14.29 -26.59
CA ALA A 452 33.47 15.07 -26.98
C ALA A 452 33.59 16.38 -26.18
N GLU A 453 32.48 17.07 -25.90
CA GLU A 453 32.47 18.24 -25.01
C GLU A 453 32.85 17.88 -23.57
N LEU A 454 32.34 16.77 -23.03
CA LEU A 454 32.71 16.28 -21.71
C LEU A 454 34.21 15.98 -21.62
N ILE A 455 34.78 15.33 -22.63
CA ILE A 455 36.23 15.08 -22.73
C ILE A 455 36.99 16.40 -22.67
N LYS A 456 36.64 17.40 -23.48
CA LYS A 456 37.28 18.73 -23.47
C LYS A 456 37.21 19.40 -22.10
N VAL A 457 36.08 19.29 -21.40
CA VAL A 457 35.94 19.85 -20.03
C VAL A 457 36.87 19.13 -19.05
N LEU A 458 36.98 17.80 -19.11
CA LEU A 458 37.90 17.03 -18.26
C LEU A 458 39.37 17.36 -18.58
N GLU A 459 39.74 17.47 -19.85
CA GLU A 459 41.08 17.86 -20.32
C GLU A 459 41.47 19.26 -19.87
N SER A 460 40.55 20.24 -19.95
CA SER A 460 40.81 21.61 -19.52
C SER A 460 41.18 21.72 -18.02
N LYS A 461 40.63 20.80 -17.21
CA LYS A 461 40.89 20.70 -15.77
C LYS A 461 42.22 19.99 -15.44
N LEU A 462 42.85 19.34 -16.43
CA LEU A 462 44.18 18.69 -16.33
C LEU A 462 45.37 19.63 -16.59
N THR A 463 45.14 20.87 -17.04
CA THR A 463 46.23 21.80 -17.43
C THR A 463 47.30 22.01 -16.34
N ALA A 464 48.57 22.19 -16.75
CA ALA A 464 49.73 22.35 -15.85
C ALA A 464 49.57 23.49 -14.81
N SER A 465 48.78 24.52 -15.14
CA SER A 465 48.39 25.62 -14.25
C SER A 465 47.48 25.14 -13.11
N ALA A 466 46.46 24.34 -13.43
CA ALA A 466 45.55 23.75 -12.46
C ALA A 466 46.24 22.70 -11.59
N PHE A 467 47.06 21.83 -12.21
CA PHE A 467 47.95 20.90 -11.51
C PHE A 467 48.87 21.64 -10.53
N ALA A 468 49.53 22.71 -10.97
CA ALA A 468 50.44 23.46 -10.11
C ALA A 468 49.74 24.16 -8.93
N LYS A 469 48.51 24.65 -9.12
CA LYS A 469 47.71 25.25 -8.04
C LYS A 469 47.30 24.19 -7.01
N GLU A 470 46.91 23.02 -7.46
CA GLU A 470 46.53 21.88 -6.62
C GLU A 470 47.72 21.34 -5.81
N GLN A 471 48.85 21.07 -6.47
CA GLN A 471 50.08 20.61 -5.79
C GLN A 471 50.59 21.61 -4.75
N ARG A 472 50.45 22.92 -4.99
CA ARG A 472 50.77 23.96 -3.99
C ARG A 472 49.83 23.95 -2.79
N THR A 473 48.56 23.58 -2.99
CA THR A 473 47.56 23.51 -1.91
C THR A 473 47.81 22.29 -1.00
N LEU A 474 48.30 21.19 -1.57
CA LEU A 474 48.70 19.98 -0.83
C LEU A 474 49.93 20.17 0.06
N MET A 475 50.74 21.22 -0.20
CA MET A 475 51.93 21.53 0.60
C MET A 475 51.56 22.22 1.92
N THR A 476 51.05 21.45 2.88
CA THR A 476 50.61 21.94 4.20
C THR A 476 51.80 22.24 5.14
N LYS A 477 51.57 23.00 6.22
CA LYS A 477 52.60 23.25 7.25
C LYS A 477 53.04 21.95 7.94
N LYS A 478 52.09 21.04 8.21
CA LYS A 478 52.35 19.74 8.84
C LYS A 478 53.24 18.85 7.96
N LEU A 479 52.96 18.80 6.66
CA LEU A 479 53.79 18.04 5.71
C LEU A 479 55.21 18.63 5.63
N ARG A 480 55.36 19.95 5.61
CA ARG A 480 56.70 20.57 5.60
C ARG A 480 57.53 20.21 6.83
N GLU A 481 56.93 20.17 8.01
CA GLU A 481 57.64 19.82 9.25
C GLU A 481 58.04 18.34 9.26
N HIS A 482 57.13 17.45 8.86
CA HIS A 482 57.40 16.01 8.72
C HIS A 482 58.58 15.72 7.79
N ILE A 483 58.67 16.39 6.64
CA ILE A 483 59.80 16.20 5.71
C ILE A 483 61.11 16.72 6.31
N LYS A 484 61.09 17.83 7.07
CA LYS A 484 62.28 18.33 7.77
C LYS A 484 62.75 17.37 8.86
N GLU A 485 61.83 16.80 9.63
CA GLU A 485 62.13 15.80 10.65
C GLU A 485 62.73 14.54 10.03
N ARG A 486 62.14 14.04 8.93
CA ARG A 486 62.64 12.89 8.16
C ARG A 486 64.07 13.12 7.67
N ASP A 487 64.35 14.31 7.14
CA ASP A 487 65.67 14.68 6.64
C ASP A 487 66.62 15.16 7.75
N ASN A 488 66.23 14.97 9.03
CA ASN A 488 66.97 15.35 10.22
C ASN A 488 67.47 16.82 10.17
N TYR A 489 66.59 17.72 9.76
CA TYR A 489 66.85 19.16 9.58
C TYR A 489 68.17 19.45 8.84
N THR A 490 68.45 18.65 7.82
CA THR A 490 69.69 18.71 7.04
C THR A 490 69.38 18.88 5.55
N CYS A 491 70.15 19.71 4.86
CA CYS A 491 70.03 19.91 3.42
C CYS A 491 70.46 18.64 2.67
N CYS A 492 69.54 18.03 1.92
CA CYS A 492 69.80 16.80 1.17
C CYS A 492 70.85 16.96 0.06
N ASN A 493 71.12 18.20 -0.39
CA ASN A 493 72.07 18.45 -1.47
C ASN A 493 73.50 18.76 -0.98
N CYS A 494 73.66 19.56 0.08
CA CYS A 494 74.99 19.98 0.55
C CYS A 494 75.37 19.45 1.94
N GLY A 495 74.46 18.76 2.63
CA GLY A 495 74.70 18.20 3.96
C GLY A 495 74.73 19.22 5.11
N ASN A 496 74.52 20.52 4.85
CA ASN A 496 74.49 21.52 5.92
C ASN A 496 73.21 21.39 6.74
N SER A 497 73.31 21.51 8.07
CA SER A 497 72.20 21.25 9.00
C SER A 497 72.01 22.39 9.99
N THR A 498 70.80 22.52 10.52
CA THR A 498 70.52 23.49 11.60
C THR A 498 71.20 23.12 12.91
N HIS A 499 71.68 21.89 13.06
CA HIS A 499 72.50 21.47 14.21
C HIS A 499 73.91 22.08 14.17
N ALA A 500 74.50 22.18 12.97
CA ALA A 500 75.80 22.81 12.77
C ALA A 500 75.70 24.34 12.63
N GLU A 501 74.64 24.83 11.97
CA GLU A 501 74.38 26.25 11.77
C GLU A 501 72.94 26.61 12.24
N PRO A 502 72.74 27.02 13.51
CA PRO A 502 71.42 27.25 14.08
C PRO A 502 70.50 28.23 13.33
N ASN A 503 71.08 29.15 12.55
CA ASN A 503 70.36 30.16 11.78
C ASN A 503 70.19 29.79 10.29
N LEU A 504 70.42 28.53 9.92
CA LEU A 504 70.27 28.06 8.54
C LEU A 504 68.79 27.95 8.13
N LEU A 505 68.39 28.72 7.12
CA LEU A 505 67.03 28.62 6.56
C LEU A 505 66.90 27.39 5.64
N LEU A 506 66.01 26.47 6.04
CA LEU A 506 65.63 25.27 5.29
C LEU A 506 64.21 25.38 4.71
N GLU A 507 64.09 25.01 3.44
CA GLU A 507 62.87 25.01 2.65
C GLU A 507 62.60 23.61 2.08
N ILE A 508 61.32 23.29 1.87
CA ILE A 508 60.93 22.03 1.22
C ILE A 508 60.72 22.30 -0.27
N ASP A 509 61.44 21.55 -1.09
CA ASP A 509 61.39 21.64 -2.55
C ASP A 509 61.05 20.28 -3.18
N HIS A 510 60.48 20.31 -4.38
CA HIS A 510 60.16 19.10 -5.14
C HIS A 510 61.38 18.63 -5.94
N ILE A 511 61.80 17.38 -5.80
CA ILE A 511 62.89 16.77 -6.57
C ILE A 511 62.61 16.94 -8.07
N ILE A 512 61.44 16.48 -8.53
CA ILE A 512 60.87 16.82 -9.84
C ILE A 512 59.97 18.06 -9.65
N PRO A 513 60.27 19.21 -10.28
CA PRO A 513 59.47 20.42 -10.14
C PRO A 513 58.01 20.23 -10.57
N VAL A 514 57.08 20.88 -9.87
CA VAL A 514 55.64 20.86 -10.20
C VAL A 514 55.36 21.32 -11.63
N SER A 515 56.12 22.30 -12.15
CA SER A 515 56.01 22.77 -13.54
C SER A 515 56.37 21.71 -14.59
N LYS A 516 57.00 20.61 -14.18
CA LYS A 516 57.38 19.46 -15.02
C LYS A 516 56.60 18.20 -14.64
N GLY A 517 55.46 18.35 -13.95
CA GLY A 517 54.58 17.24 -13.58
C GLY A 517 54.88 16.59 -12.22
N GLY A 518 55.80 17.14 -11.42
CA GLY A 518 56.11 16.60 -10.10
C GLY A 518 54.97 16.73 -9.09
N ARG A 519 54.70 15.67 -8.33
CA ARG A 519 53.63 15.59 -7.31
C ARG A 519 54.14 15.96 -5.92
N THR A 520 53.27 16.51 -5.08
CA THR A 520 53.51 16.81 -3.65
C THR A 520 53.28 15.54 -2.82
N GLU A 521 54.26 14.65 -2.85
CA GLU A 521 54.30 13.38 -2.11
C GLU A 521 55.68 13.20 -1.48
N GLU A 522 55.76 12.50 -0.35
CA GLU A 522 56.99 12.40 0.46
C GLU A 522 58.22 11.93 -0.34
N SER A 523 58.04 10.97 -1.25
CA SER A 523 59.06 10.46 -2.18
C SER A 523 59.64 11.51 -3.13
N ASN A 524 58.89 12.55 -3.46
CA ASN A 524 59.30 13.61 -4.39
C ASN A 524 59.65 14.93 -3.68
N LEU A 525 59.71 14.93 -2.34
CA LEU A 525 60.06 16.11 -1.53
C LEU A 525 61.42 15.93 -0.86
N GLN A 526 62.15 17.03 -0.75
CA GLN A 526 63.45 17.10 -0.09
C GLN A 526 63.61 18.41 0.67
N THR A 527 64.38 18.35 1.75
CA THR A 527 64.80 19.53 2.51
C THR A 527 66.06 20.15 1.88
N LEU A 528 65.99 21.42 1.48
CA LEU A 528 67.12 22.15 0.92
C LEU A 528 67.38 23.44 1.71
N CYS A 529 68.65 23.84 1.84
CA CYS A 529 68.96 25.19 2.32
C CYS A 529 68.62 26.22 1.25
N TRP A 530 68.30 27.45 1.67
CA TRP A 530 67.88 28.52 0.76
C TRP A 530 68.84 28.75 -0.43
N LYS A 531 70.15 28.54 -0.24
CA LYS A 531 71.16 28.65 -1.32
C LYS A 531 70.98 27.53 -2.35
N CYS A 532 70.84 26.28 -1.90
CA CYS A 532 70.66 25.13 -2.78
C CYS A 532 69.29 25.15 -3.45
N ASN A 533 68.23 25.53 -2.73
CA ASN A 533 66.89 25.64 -3.30
C ASN A 533 66.84 26.69 -4.44
N ARG A 534 67.43 27.86 -4.20
CA ARG A 534 67.51 28.93 -5.21
C ARG A 534 68.35 28.54 -6.42
N ALA A 535 69.45 27.80 -6.21
CA ALA A 535 70.29 27.31 -7.30
C ALA A 535 69.57 26.24 -8.15
N LYS A 536 68.76 25.39 -7.52
CA LYS A 536 67.96 24.36 -8.18
C LYS A 536 66.83 24.96 -9.01
N SER A 537 66.01 25.84 -8.44
CA SER A 537 64.86 26.45 -9.13
C SER A 537 63.99 25.37 -9.82
N ASN A 538 63.58 25.57 -11.08
CA ASN A 538 62.80 24.60 -11.86
C ASN A 538 63.64 23.51 -12.58
N LYS A 539 64.89 23.29 -12.16
CA LYS A 539 65.76 22.25 -12.73
C LYS A 539 65.51 20.92 -12.03
N ILE A 540 65.62 19.84 -12.80
CA ILE A 540 65.77 18.48 -12.26
C ILE A 540 67.27 18.32 -12.08
N VAL A 541 67.70 18.18 -10.84
CA VAL A 541 69.11 17.96 -10.50
C VAL A 541 69.24 16.46 -10.32
N SER A 542 69.99 15.83 -11.22
CA SER A 542 70.26 14.38 -11.25
C SER A 542 71.25 13.98 -10.18
#